data_AF-A0A7Y6CX83-F1
#
_entry.id   AF-A0A7Y6CX83-F1
#
_cell.length_a   1.000
_cell.length_b   1.000
_cell.length_c   1.000
_cell.angle_alpha   90.00
_cell.angle_beta   90.00
_cell.angle_gamma   90.00
#
_symmetry.space_group_name_H-M   'P 1'
#
loop_
_entity.id
_entity.type
_entity.pdbx_description
1 polymer ?
#
loop_
_entity_poly.entity_id
_entity_poly.type
_entity_poly.pdbx_seq_one_letter_code
_entity_poly.pdbx_strand_id
1 'polypeptide(L)'
;MPVARVYLTQLLLSTLYAGLFLSLVPIAAGVAMLLLPPAILHEWGLHPGRAALLQHREALYWLTAGLMSITLAAFYYGMGRVIVLAKPRWRPAYQTTTLLYMLLMSYGVAIALVTTTRPHYRQCEMYTQKLNGGLREYRGEQFRIELCGSGSDADRRDHIRLRIFDEKGEWRAVRYFTVRWGGPYPVLLDYARDHFAYFDASEGEDEDFVKVVPMPPTLADWLSTRIPLLD
;
A
#
# COMPACT_ATOMS: atom_id res chain seq x y z
N MET A 1 16.43 -32.92 20.27
CA MET A 1 15.13 -32.82 19.57
C MET A 1 14.00 -32.12 20.37
N PRO A 2 14.01 -31.93 21.71
CA PRO A 2 12.88 -31.28 22.39
C PRO A 2 12.77 -29.76 22.11
N VAL A 3 13.88 -29.07 21.94
CA VAL A 3 13.90 -27.59 21.74
C VAL A 3 13.25 -27.15 20.43
N ALA A 4 13.35 -27.95 19.36
CA ALA A 4 12.72 -27.62 18.08
C ALA A 4 11.17 -27.64 18.17
N ARG A 5 10.62 -28.61 18.91
CA ARG A 5 9.17 -28.69 19.17
C ARG A 5 8.71 -27.50 20.00
N VAL A 6 9.47 -27.14 21.05
CA VAL A 6 9.18 -25.97 21.89
C VAL A 6 9.25 -24.67 21.08
N TYR A 7 10.25 -24.52 20.20
CA TYR A 7 10.36 -23.39 19.29
C TYR A 7 9.15 -23.29 18.36
N LEU A 8 8.75 -24.40 17.72
CA LEU A 8 7.58 -24.43 16.83
C LEU A 8 6.29 -24.09 17.58
N THR A 9 6.07 -24.66 18.76
CA THR A 9 4.88 -24.37 19.56
C THR A 9 4.84 -22.91 19.99
N GLN A 10 5.99 -22.35 20.39
CA GLN A 10 6.09 -20.94 20.75
C GLN A 10 5.82 -20.04 19.54
N LEU A 11 6.38 -20.39 18.38
CA LEU A 11 6.16 -19.67 17.13
C LEU A 11 4.66 -19.61 16.81
N LEU A 12 3.96 -20.74 16.80
CA LEU A 12 2.53 -20.79 16.51
C LEU A 12 1.69 -20.00 17.52
N LEU A 13 2.01 -20.13 18.81
CA LEU A 13 1.30 -19.45 19.89
C LEU A 13 1.51 -17.93 19.81
N SER A 14 2.75 -17.49 19.59
CA SER A 14 3.10 -16.08 19.41
C SER A 14 2.49 -15.49 18.14
N THR A 15 2.41 -16.26 17.04
CA THR A 15 1.68 -15.85 15.83
C THR A 15 0.19 -15.68 16.10
N LEU A 16 -0.43 -16.62 16.81
CA LEU A 16 -1.85 -16.52 17.18
C LEU A 16 -2.12 -15.26 18.01
N TYR A 17 -1.28 -14.98 19.02
CA TYR A 17 -1.42 -13.76 19.82
C TYR A 17 -1.18 -12.49 19.02
N ALA A 18 -0.19 -12.47 18.14
CA ALA A 18 0.06 -11.32 17.27
C ALA A 18 -1.15 -11.05 16.36
N GLY A 19 -1.69 -12.09 15.72
CA GLY A 19 -2.87 -11.97 14.87
C GLY A 19 -4.10 -11.50 15.64
N LEU A 20 -4.35 -12.06 16.83
CA LEU A 20 -5.45 -11.62 17.70
C LEU A 20 -5.29 -10.17 18.11
N PHE A 21 -4.10 -9.74 18.52
CA PHE A 21 -3.87 -8.35 18.92
C PHE A 21 -4.04 -7.36 17.75
N LEU A 22 -3.45 -7.66 16.60
CA LEU A 22 -3.55 -6.81 15.40
C LEU A 22 -4.98 -6.71 14.85
N SER A 23 -5.82 -7.72 15.07
CA SER A 23 -7.23 -7.72 14.62
C SER A 23 -8.20 -7.17 15.67
N LEU A 24 -8.05 -7.52 16.94
CA LEU A 24 -8.98 -7.11 17.99
C LEU A 24 -8.87 -5.62 18.32
N VAL A 25 -7.67 -5.04 18.29
CA VAL A 25 -7.47 -3.61 18.59
C VAL A 25 -8.27 -2.70 17.63
N PRO A 26 -8.15 -2.83 16.29
CA PRO A 26 -8.95 -2.00 15.38
C PRO A 26 -10.45 -2.32 15.45
N ILE A 27 -10.85 -3.58 15.70
CA ILE A 27 -12.26 -3.94 15.89
C ILE A 27 -12.82 -3.26 17.15
N ALA A 28 -12.12 -3.33 18.27
CA ALA A 28 -12.53 -2.69 19.52
C ALA A 28 -12.62 -1.16 19.37
N ALA A 29 -11.66 -0.55 18.67
CA ALA A 29 -11.71 0.87 18.35
C ALA A 29 -12.94 1.23 17.50
N GLY A 30 -13.24 0.43 16.46
CA GLY A 30 -14.43 0.62 15.63
C GLY A 30 -15.74 0.46 16.41
N VAL A 31 -15.83 -0.54 17.30
CA VAL A 31 -16.99 -0.73 18.19
C VAL A 31 -17.13 0.45 19.16
N ALA A 32 -16.03 0.92 19.76
CA ALA A 32 -16.06 2.08 20.65
C ALA A 32 -16.57 3.34 19.91
N MET A 33 -16.15 3.54 18.66
CA MET A 33 -16.67 4.63 17.81
C MET A 33 -18.17 4.52 17.55
N LEU A 34 -18.73 3.32 17.39
CA LEU A 34 -20.17 3.13 17.21
C LEU A 34 -20.99 3.38 18.49
N LEU A 35 -20.36 3.27 19.66
CA LEU A 35 -20.99 3.51 20.96
C LEU A 35 -20.95 4.99 21.37
N LEU A 36 -20.16 5.82 20.68
CA LEU A 36 -20.04 7.25 20.94
C LEU A 36 -21.21 8.03 20.30
N PRO A 37 -21.79 9.02 21.00
CA PRO A 37 -22.83 9.88 20.43
C PRO A 37 -22.34 10.62 19.17
N PRO A 38 -23.18 10.77 18.13
CA PRO A 38 -22.80 11.41 16.87
C PRO A 38 -22.40 12.89 17.04
N ALA A 39 -22.89 13.57 18.08
CA ALA A 39 -22.48 14.95 18.40
C ALA A 39 -20.99 15.04 18.77
N ILE A 40 -20.48 14.10 19.55
CA ILE A 40 -19.07 14.03 19.95
C ILE A 40 -18.20 13.64 18.76
N LEU A 41 -18.67 12.69 17.94
CA LEU A 41 -17.97 12.29 16.70
C LEU A 41 -17.84 13.47 15.72
N HIS A 42 -18.87 14.32 15.62
CA HIS A 42 -18.86 15.49 14.73
C HIS A 42 -17.92 16.60 15.23
N GLU A 43 -17.90 16.88 16.54
CA GLU A 43 -16.93 17.84 17.12
C GLU A 43 -15.47 17.40 16.91
N TRP A 44 -15.21 16.10 16.88
CA TRP A 44 -13.88 15.55 16.68
C TRP A 44 -13.53 15.36 15.19
N GLY A 45 -14.43 15.76 14.28
CA GLY A 45 -14.24 15.64 12.83
C GLY A 45 -14.27 14.19 12.31
N LEU A 46 -14.75 13.23 13.11
CA LEU A 46 -14.79 11.81 12.79
C LEU A 46 -16.12 11.47 12.10
N HIS A 47 -16.14 11.45 10.77
CA HIS A 47 -17.31 11.00 10.02
C HIS A 47 -17.34 9.46 9.91
N PRO A 48 -18.46 8.79 10.24
CA PRO A 48 -18.56 7.35 10.05
C PRO A 48 -18.56 7.00 8.56
N GLY A 49 -17.60 6.18 8.11
CA GLY A 49 -17.59 5.60 6.76
C GLY A 49 -16.21 5.49 6.10
N ARG A 50 -16.16 4.81 4.94
CA ARG A 50 -14.93 4.62 4.15
C ARG A 50 -14.27 5.93 3.70
N ALA A 51 -15.05 6.99 3.53
CA ALA A 51 -14.53 8.30 3.14
C ALA A 51 -13.61 8.92 4.22
N ALA A 52 -13.92 8.75 5.51
CA ALA A 52 -13.07 9.24 6.59
C ALA A 52 -11.78 8.41 6.76
N LEU A 53 -11.84 7.11 6.48
CA LEU A 53 -10.64 6.25 6.47
C LEU A 53 -9.64 6.68 5.39
N LEU A 54 -10.13 7.13 4.24
CA LEU A 54 -9.28 7.66 3.16
C LEU A 54 -8.69 9.02 3.53
N GLN A 55 -9.49 9.89 4.17
CA GLN A 55 -9.04 11.21 4.62
C GLN A 55 -7.92 11.13 5.67
N HIS A 56 -7.99 10.17 6.58
CA HIS A 56 -7.00 9.96 7.65
C HIS A 56 -6.04 8.80 7.39
N ARG A 57 -5.80 8.47 6.11
CA ARG A 57 -4.98 7.31 5.71
C ARG A 57 -3.58 7.32 6.33
N GLU A 58 -2.94 8.48 6.39
CA GLU A 58 -1.60 8.62 6.98
C GLU A 58 -1.59 8.34 8.49
N ALA A 59 -2.56 8.90 9.22
CA ALA A 59 -2.70 8.64 10.66
C ALA A 59 -2.93 7.14 10.93
N LEU A 60 -3.73 6.49 10.08
CA LEU A 60 -3.97 5.05 10.14
C LEU A 60 -2.69 4.25 9.86
N TYR A 61 -1.84 4.69 8.92
CA TYR A 61 -0.53 4.08 8.67
C TYR A 61 0.41 4.22 9.88
N TRP A 62 0.47 5.40 10.51
CA TRP A 62 1.28 5.59 11.71
C TRP A 62 0.81 4.77 12.91
N LEU A 63 -0.51 4.72 13.14
CA LEU A 63 -1.10 3.93 14.22
C LEU A 63 -0.84 2.43 14.02
N THR A 64 -1.06 1.92 12.81
CA THR A 64 -0.79 0.52 12.49
C THR A 64 0.71 0.19 12.55
N ALA A 65 1.59 1.09 12.11
CA ALA A 65 3.04 0.93 12.24
C ALA A 65 3.47 0.87 13.72
N GLY A 66 2.94 1.75 14.57
CA GLY A 66 3.18 1.73 16.02
C GLY A 66 2.71 0.44 16.68
N LEU A 67 1.48 0.01 16.36
CA LEU A 67 0.92 -1.27 16.82
C LEU A 67 1.79 -2.45 16.39
N MET A 68 2.19 -2.45 15.11
CA MET A 68 3.04 -3.50 14.55
C MET A 68 4.40 -3.55 15.26
N SER A 69 5.04 -2.40 15.50
CA SER A 69 6.32 -2.31 16.21
C SER A 69 6.24 -2.96 17.61
N ILE A 70 5.19 -2.64 18.36
CA ILE A 70 4.94 -3.24 19.69
C ILE A 70 4.77 -4.77 19.57
N THR A 71 4.00 -5.25 18.60
CA THR A 71 3.79 -6.69 18.40
C THR A 71 5.06 -7.42 18.00
N LEU A 72 5.88 -6.84 17.12
CA LEU A 72 7.16 -7.42 16.71
C LEU A 72 8.15 -7.47 17.88
N ALA A 73 8.20 -6.42 18.70
CA ALA A 73 9.04 -6.41 19.89
C ALA A 73 8.65 -7.51 20.88
N ALA A 74 7.35 -7.64 21.17
CA ALA A 74 6.83 -8.70 22.04
C ALA A 74 7.07 -10.11 21.46
N PHE A 75 6.88 -10.28 20.14
CA PHE A 75 7.14 -11.52 19.43
C PHE A 75 8.61 -11.91 19.50
N TYR A 76 9.52 -10.99 19.19
CA TYR A 76 10.96 -11.20 19.24
C TYR A 76 11.43 -11.55 20.66
N TYR A 77 10.92 -10.83 21.67
CA TYR A 77 11.21 -11.12 23.08
C TYR A 77 10.74 -12.53 23.47
N GLY A 78 9.52 -12.92 23.11
CA GLY A 78 8.97 -14.24 23.36
C GLY A 78 9.81 -15.36 22.73
N MET A 79 10.22 -15.18 21.47
CA MET A 79 11.08 -16.14 20.77
C MET A 79 12.49 -16.18 21.37
N GLY A 80 13.05 -15.04 21.78
CA GLY A 80 14.35 -14.95 22.43
C GLY A 80 14.48 -15.86 23.65
N ARG A 81 13.42 -15.95 24.47
CA ARG A 81 13.38 -16.83 25.65
C ARG A 81 13.60 -18.31 25.30
N VAL A 82 13.07 -18.77 24.16
CA VAL A 82 13.21 -20.16 23.71
C VAL A 82 14.54 -20.39 22.99
N ILE A 83 15.00 -19.40 22.22
CA ILE A 83 16.25 -19.48 21.45
C ILE A 83 17.46 -19.62 22.38
N VAL A 84 17.47 -18.96 23.55
CA VAL A 84 18.56 -19.05 24.53
C VAL A 84 18.75 -20.49 25.04
N LEU A 85 17.67 -21.27 25.12
CA LEU A 85 17.71 -22.69 25.53
C LEU A 85 18.30 -23.61 24.45
N ALA A 86 18.44 -23.14 23.21
CA ALA A 86 19.03 -23.91 22.12
C ALA A 86 20.56 -23.98 22.23
N LYS A 87 21.12 -25.08 21.70
CA LYS A 87 22.58 -25.27 21.60
C LYS A 87 23.21 -24.12 20.80
N PRO A 88 24.41 -23.64 21.17
CA PRO A 88 25.07 -22.48 20.53
C PRO A 88 25.12 -22.56 19.00
N ARG A 89 25.40 -23.74 18.42
CA ARG A 89 25.46 -23.90 16.96
C ARG A 89 24.15 -23.64 16.21
N TRP A 90 23.00 -23.79 16.87
CA TRP A 90 21.67 -23.65 16.24
C TRP A 90 21.00 -22.31 16.55
N ARG A 91 21.52 -21.55 17.53
CA ARG A 91 21.03 -20.21 17.85
C ARG A 91 20.95 -19.27 16.64
N PRO A 92 21.97 -19.14 15.76
CA PRO A 92 21.88 -18.24 14.61
C PRO A 92 20.81 -18.67 13.61
N ALA A 93 20.61 -19.97 13.41
CA ALA A 93 19.57 -20.49 12.53
C ALA A 93 18.17 -20.15 13.05
N TYR A 94 17.91 -20.29 14.35
CA TYR A 94 16.63 -19.89 14.92
C TYR A 94 16.42 -18.37 14.92
N GLN A 95 17.48 -17.57 15.14
CA GLN A 95 17.40 -16.11 15.07
C GLN A 95 17.06 -15.64 13.66
N THR A 96 17.79 -16.12 12.65
CA THR A 96 17.53 -15.79 11.24
C THR A 96 16.14 -16.19 10.79
N THR A 97 15.68 -17.40 11.17
CA THR A 97 14.31 -17.86 10.88
C THR A 97 13.26 -16.94 11.53
N THR A 98 13.45 -16.53 12.78
CA THR A 98 12.54 -15.60 13.47
C THR A 98 12.51 -14.23 12.79
N LEU A 99 13.68 -13.68 12.38
CA LEU A 99 13.75 -12.39 11.69
C LEU A 99 13.03 -12.44 10.33
N LEU A 100 13.27 -13.49 9.53
CA LEU A 100 12.60 -13.69 8.25
C LEU A 100 11.08 -13.81 8.42
N TYR A 101 10.63 -14.53 9.45
CA TYR A 101 9.21 -14.67 9.76
C TYR A 101 8.57 -13.33 10.15
N MET A 102 9.25 -12.52 10.96
CA MET A 102 8.78 -11.18 11.33
C MET A 102 8.68 -10.26 10.11
N LEU A 103 9.66 -10.31 9.20
CA LEU A 103 9.63 -9.54 7.95
C LEU A 103 8.45 -9.96 7.06
N LEU A 104 8.19 -11.27 6.95
CA LEU A 104 7.05 -11.77 6.18
C LEU A 104 5.70 -11.34 6.79
N MET A 105 5.59 -11.38 8.12
CA MET A 105 4.41 -10.92 8.85
C MET A 105 4.16 -9.42 8.65
N SER A 106 5.18 -8.57 8.83
CA SER A 106 5.05 -7.12 8.66
C SER A 106 4.69 -6.75 7.23
N TYR A 107 5.30 -7.42 6.25
CA TYR A 107 4.98 -7.25 4.84
C TYR A 107 3.52 -7.64 4.54
N GLY A 108 3.04 -8.77 5.06
CA GLY A 108 1.65 -9.21 4.90
C GLY A 108 0.64 -8.21 5.48
N VAL A 109 0.90 -7.66 6.66
CA VAL A 109 0.06 -6.62 7.29
C VAL A 109 0.05 -5.34 6.45
N ALA A 110 1.23 -4.89 5.99
CA ALA A 110 1.34 -3.71 5.14
C ALA A 110 0.53 -3.88 3.84
N ILE A 111 0.59 -5.05 3.20
CA ILE A 111 -0.20 -5.35 1.99
C ILE A 111 -1.69 -5.28 2.32
N ALA A 112 -2.14 -5.99 3.35
CA ALA A 112 -3.55 -6.02 3.74
C ALA A 112 -4.07 -4.60 4.02
N LEU A 113 -3.26 -3.78 4.70
CA LEU A 113 -3.58 -2.40 5.01
C LEU A 113 -3.74 -1.57 3.75
N VAL A 114 -2.70 -1.52 2.91
CA VAL A 114 -2.71 -0.70 1.69
C VAL A 114 -3.82 -1.15 0.76
N THR A 115 -3.97 -2.45 0.51
CA THR A 115 -5.02 -2.97 -0.38
C THR A 115 -6.43 -2.64 0.11
N THR A 116 -6.68 -2.65 1.42
CA THR A 116 -7.99 -2.32 2.00
C THR A 116 -8.27 -0.81 1.97
N THR A 117 -7.23 0.01 2.09
CA THR A 117 -7.35 1.48 2.03
C THR A 117 -7.19 2.04 0.61
N ARG A 118 -6.95 1.21 -0.42
CA ARG A 118 -6.87 1.70 -1.80
C ARG A 118 -8.23 2.27 -2.23
N PRO A 119 -8.25 3.44 -2.89
CA PRO A 119 -9.46 3.97 -3.50
C PRO A 119 -10.06 2.99 -4.51
N HIS A 120 -11.38 3.01 -4.65
CA HIS A 120 -12.07 2.21 -5.66
C HIS A 120 -12.03 2.92 -7.01
N TYR A 121 -11.12 2.48 -7.88
CA TYR A 121 -10.94 3.05 -9.21
C TYR A 121 -11.99 2.56 -10.21
N ARG A 122 -12.63 3.50 -10.91
CA ARG A 122 -13.76 3.27 -11.83
C ARG A 122 -13.66 4.17 -13.07
N GLN A 123 -14.62 4.01 -13.98
CA GLN A 123 -14.81 4.86 -15.17
C GLN A 123 -13.57 4.97 -16.08
N CYS A 124 -12.85 3.85 -16.26
CA CYS A 124 -11.55 3.84 -16.91
C CYS A 124 -11.54 4.42 -18.33
N GLU A 125 -12.59 4.18 -19.12
CA GLU A 125 -12.67 4.75 -20.47
C GLU A 125 -12.72 6.28 -20.47
N MET A 126 -13.59 6.86 -19.62
CA MET A 126 -13.74 8.30 -19.48
C MET A 126 -12.42 8.95 -19.02
N TYR A 127 -11.77 8.40 -17.99
CA TYR A 127 -10.51 8.94 -17.47
C TYR A 127 -9.36 8.77 -18.47
N THR A 128 -9.31 7.65 -19.19
CA THR A 128 -8.33 7.43 -20.26
C THR A 128 -8.43 8.51 -21.32
N GLN A 129 -9.64 8.83 -21.79
CA GLN A 129 -9.85 9.91 -22.77
C GLN A 129 -9.49 11.29 -22.18
N LYS A 130 -9.95 11.57 -20.96
CA LYS A 130 -9.75 12.87 -20.30
C LYS A 130 -8.29 13.19 -20.00
N LEU A 131 -7.47 12.17 -19.74
CA LEU A 131 -6.07 12.30 -19.35
C LEU A 131 -5.09 12.00 -20.51
N ASN A 132 -5.57 11.98 -21.75
CA ASN A 132 -4.76 11.71 -22.94
C ASN A 132 -4.09 10.32 -22.95
N GLY A 133 -4.72 9.32 -22.35
CA GLY A 133 -4.31 7.91 -22.45
C GLY A 133 -4.63 7.28 -23.81
N GLY A 134 -4.78 5.97 -23.83
CA GLY A 134 -5.15 5.20 -25.03
C GLY A 134 -3.97 4.45 -25.65
N LEU A 135 -4.05 4.17 -26.95
CA LEU A 135 -3.02 3.43 -27.68
C LEU A 135 -1.86 4.36 -28.06
N ARG A 136 -0.64 3.89 -27.81
CA ARG A 136 0.61 4.57 -28.14
C ARG A 136 1.61 3.58 -28.72
N GLU A 137 2.42 4.04 -29.65
CA GLU A 137 3.48 3.25 -30.24
C GLU A 137 4.83 3.74 -29.73
N TYR A 138 5.64 2.81 -29.21
CA TYR A 138 7.00 3.08 -28.75
C TYR A 138 7.94 2.05 -29.35
N ARG A 139 8.92 2.52 -30.13
CA ARG A 139 9.93 1.66 -30.78
C ARG A 139 9.32 0.51 -31.60
N GLY A 140 8.16 0.73 -32.22
CA GLY A 140 7.46 -0.28 -33.03
C GLY A 140 6.59 -1.25 -32.24
N GLU A 141 6.48 -1.09 -30.91
CA GLU A 141 5.58 -1.86 -30.05
C GLU A 141 4.38 -1.00 -29.65
N GLN A 142 3.17 -1.55 -29.72
CA GLN A 142 1.96 -0.87 -29.24
C GLN A 142 1.73 -1.12 -27.76
N PHE A 143 1.45 -0.03 -27.04
CA PHE A 143 1.08 -0.03 -25.64
C PHE A 143 -0.29 0.60 -25.46
N ARG A 144 -1.12 0.02 -24.60
CA ARG A 144 -2.38 0.62 -24.18
C ARG A 144 -2.21 1.22 -22.79
N ILE A 145 -2.42 2.51 -22.67
CA ILE A 145 -2.37 3.25 -21.41
C ILE A 145 -3.80 3.47 -20.95
N GLU A 146 -4.20 2.76 -19.89
CA GLU A 146 -5.51 2.86 -19.25
C GLU A 146 -5.39 3.70 -17.98
N LEU A 147 -6.29 4.66 -17.79
CA LEU A 147 -6.40 5.44 -16.57
C LEU A 147 -7.79 5.28 -15.97
N CYS A 148 -7.87 5.05 -14.67
CA CYS A 148 -9.12 4.98 -13.92
C CYS A 148 -9.07 5.94 -12.73
N GLY A 149 -10.14 6.66 -12.43
CA GLY A 149 -10.20 7.57 -11.29
C GLY A 149 -11.03 7.02 -10.13
N SER A 150 -10.78 7.52 -8.92
CA SER A 150 -11.62 7.23 -7.74
C SER A 150 -12.84 8.14 -7.66
N GLY A 151 -12.80 9.29 -8.33
CA GLY A 151 -13.73 10.39 -8.19
C GLY A 151 -13.11 11.51 -7.36
N SER A 152 -13.49 12.73 -7.69
CA SER A 152 -12.96 13.95 -7.07
C SER A 152 -13.52 14.17 -5.66
N ASP A 153 -12.64 14.59 -4.74
CA ASP A 153 -13.00 15.06 -3.40
C ASP A 153 -13.40 16.55 -3.39
N ALA A 154 -13.62 17.10 -2.19
CA ALA A 154 -14.02 18.48 -1.97
C ALA A 154 -12.96 19.53 -2.35
N ASP A 155 -11.67 19.18 -2.32
CA ASP A 155 -10.56 20.04 -2.78
C ASP A 155 -10.21 19.77 -4.26
N ARG A 156 -11.14 19.13 -4.98
CA ARG A 156 -11.00 18.79 -6.40
C ARG A 156 -9.84 17.83 -6.68
N ARG A 157 -9.37 17.08 -5.68
CA ARG A 157 -8.34 16.06 -5.85
C ARG A 157 -8.96 14.73 -6.22
N ASP A 158 -8.35 14.02 -7.15
CA ASP A 158 -8.83 12.72 -7.63
C ASP A 158 -7.66 11.76 -7.76
N HIS A 159 -7.79 10.56 -7.21
CA HIS A 159 -6.76 9.55 -7.30
C HIS A 159 -6.89 8.78 -8.59
N ILE A 160 -5.80 8.72 -9.35
CA ILE A 160 -5.72 8.08 -10.64
C ILE A 160 -4.85 6.83 -10.53
N ARG A 161 -5.36 5.74 -11.09
CA ARG A 161 -4.58 4.53 -11.36
C ARG A 161 -4.31 4.45 -12.86
N LEU A 162 -3.04 4.49 -13.22
CA LEU A 162 -2.55 4.27 -14.58
C LEU A 162 -2.03 2.85 -14.72
N ARG A 163 -2.39 2.19 -15.81
CA ARG A 163 -1.91 0.85 -16.19
C ARG A 163 -1.41 0.88 -17.61
N ILE A 164 -0.23 0.30 -17.83
CA ILE A 164 0.36 0.14 -19.15
C ILE A 164 0.24 -1.32 -19.53
N PHE A 165 -0.40 -1.59 -20.66
CA PHE A 165 -0.52 -2.92 -21.23
C PHE A 165 0.34 -3.03 -22.48
N ASP A 166 0.93 -4.20 -22.70
CA ASP A 166 1.53 -4.54 -23.99
C ASP A 166 0.47 -5.02 -24.99
N GLU A 167 0.91 -5.33 -26.22
CA GLU A 167 0.07 -5.85 -27.30
C GLU A 167 -0.67 -7.14 -26.97
N LYS A 168 -0.12 -7.95 -26.05
CA LYS A 168 -0.71 -9.22 -25.61
C LYS A 168 -1.77 -9.00 -24.53
N GLY A 169 -1.94 -7.77 -24.05
CA GLY A 169 -2.82 -7.43 -22.94
C GLY A 169 -2.22 -7.74 -21.56
N GLU A 170 -0.91 -8.03 -21.49
CA GLU A 170 -0.21 -8.19 -20.22
C GLU A 170 0.19 -6.83 -19.64
N TRP A 171 0.14 -6.73 -18.32
CA TRP A 171 0.25 -5.46 -17.61
C TRP A 171 1.73 -5.26 -17.29
N ARG A 172 2.33 -4.21 -17.86
CA ARG A 172 3.77 -3.95 -17.83
C ARG A 172 4.18 -2.96 -16.74
N ALA A 173 3.28 -2.04 -16.37
CA ALA A 173 3.50 -1.09 -15.29
C ALA A 173 2.16 -0.66 -14.70
N VAL A 174 2.19 -0.30 -13.42
CA VAL A 174 1.08 0.36 -12.72
C VAL A 174 1.64 1.59 -12.00
N ARG A 175 0.90 2.70 -12.03
CA ARG A 175 1.20 3.91 -11.27
C ARG A 175 -0.05 4.41 -10.58
N TYR A 176 0.16 5.03 -9.43
CA TYR A 176 -0.87 5.69 -8.65
C TYR A 176 -0.43 7.13 -8.44
N PHE A 177 -1.29 8.09 -8.75
CA PHE A 177 -1.00 9.50 -8.57
C PHE A 177 -2.28 10.28 -8.30
N THR A 178 -2.16 11.52 -7.88
CA THR A 178 -3.30 12.40 -7.61
C THR A 178 -3.31 13.54 -8.62
N VAL A 179 -4.49 13.86 -9.15
CA VAL A 179 -4.69 15.07 -9.97
C VAL A 179 -5.54 16.06 -9.22
N ARG A 180 -5.30 17.36 -9.43
CA ARG A 180 -6.14 18.44 -8.89
C ARG A 180 -6.89 19.14 -10.03
N TRP A 181 -8.20 18.93 -10.12
CA TRP A 181 -9.01 19.49 -11.20
C TRP A 181 -9.11 21.01 -11.11
N GLY A 182 -8.74 21.69 -12.21
CA GLY A 182 -8.73 23.16 -12.28
C GLY A 182 -7.60 23.81 -11.48
N GLY A 183 -6.57 23.04 -11.10
CA GLY A 183 -5.32 23.57 -10.55
C GLY A 183 -4.44 24.22 -11.63
N PRO A 184 -3.31 24.83 -11.23
CA PRO A 184 -2.41 25.54 -12.15
C PRO A 184 -1.56 24.61 -13.02
N TYR A 185 -1.49 23.31 -12.68
CA TYR A 185 -0.65 22.33 -13.36
C TYR A 185 -1.43 21.54 -14.43
N PRO A 186 -0.76 21.12 -15.52
CA PRO A 186 -1.41 20.37 -16.57
C PRO A 186 -1.75 18.96 -16.07
N VAL A 187 -2.95 18.50 -16.43
CA VAL A 187 -3.51 17.24 -15.92
C VAL A 187 -3.31 16.09 -16.93
N LEU A 188 -3.01 16.41 -18.18
CA LEU A 188 -2.87 15.43 -19.26
C LEU A 188 -1.50 14.76 -19.22
N LEU A 189 -1.44 13.50 -19.65
CA LEU A 189 -0.18 12.83 -19.94
C LEU A 189 0.54 13.54 -21.10
N ASP A 190 1.82 13.85 -20.89
CA ASP A 190 2.72 14.42 -21.89
C ASP A 190 3.63 13.34 -22.48
N TYR A 191 3.69 13.23 -23.79
CA TYR A 191 4.31 12.10 -24.49
C TYR A 191 5.58 12.53 -25.20
N ALA A 192 6.66 11.79 -24.93
CA ALA A 192 7.92 11.89 -25.65
C ALA A 192 8.19 10.60 -26.42
N ARG A 193 9.33 10.56 -27.13
CA ARG A 193 9.72 9.41 -27.97
C ARG A 193 10.02 8.14 -27.17
N ASP A 194 10.51 8.28 -25.94
CA ASP A 194 11.04 7.20 -25.11
C ASP A 194 10.50 7.23 -23.67
N HIS A 195 9.54 8.10 -23.39
CA HIS A 195 8.88 8.21 -22.10
C HIS A 195 7.54 8.92 -22.23
N PHE A 196 6.79 8.97 -21.13
CA PHE A 196 5.76 9.98 -20.92
C PHE A 196 5.88 10.55 -19.51
N ALA A 197 5.37 11.76 -19.32
CA ALA A 197 5.35 12.45 -18.04
C ALA A 197 3.91 12.69 -17.56
N TYR A 198 3.75 12.74 -16.24
CA TYR A 198 2.49 13.10 -15.59
C TYR A 198 2.75 13.95 -14.35
N PHE A 199 1.75 14.72 -13.94
CA PHE A 199 1.81 15.54 -12.74
C PHE A 199 1.13 14.81 -11.58
N ASP A 200 1.85 14.66 -10.46
CA ASP A 200 1.34 14.06 -9.23
C ASP A 200 1.16 15.12 -8.14
N ALA A 201 -0.09 15.48 -7.87
CA ALA A 201 -0.48 16.43 -6.83
C ALA A 201 -0.61 15.78 -5.44
N SER A 202 -0.07 14.58 -5.21
CA SER A 202 -0.04 13.97 -3.88
C SER A 202 1.03 14.56 -2.97
N GLU A 203 2.15 14.96 -3.54
CA GLU A 203 3.30 15.52 -2.81
C GLU A 203 3.12 17.04 -2.60
N GLY A 204 3.66 17.57 -1.51
CA GLY A 204 3.52 18.98 -1.14
C GLY A 204 4.16 19.94 -2.16
N GLU A 205 3.95 21.25 -1.99
CA GLU A 205 4.43 22.32 -2.90
C GLU A 205 5.96 22.36 -3.15
N ASP A 206 6.74 21.57 -2.41
CA ASP A 206 8.20 21.59 -2.40
C ASP A 206 8.87 20.39 -3.14
N GLU A 207 8.11 19.45 -3.70
CA GLU A 207 8.66 18.24 -4.37
C GLU A 207 8.37 18.22 -5.90
N ASP A 208 9.17 17.47 -6.65
CA ASP A 208 9.05 17.33 -8.11
C ASP A 208 7.70 16.69 -8.48
N PHE A 209 6.71 17.56 -8.75
CA PHE A 209 5.36 17.23 -9.22
C PHE A 209 5.38 16.42 -10.52
N VAL A 210 6.42 16.58 -11.35
CA VAL A 210 6.53 15.89 -12.64
C VAL A 210 7.18 14.53 -12.44
N LYS A 211 6.41 13.47 -12.67
CA LYS A 211 6.92 12.09 -12.68
C LYS A 211 7.07 11.61 -14.12
N VAL A 212 8.18 10.96 -14.40
CA VAL A 212 8.52 10.43 -15.74
C VAL A 212 8.48 8.92 -15.73
N VAL A 213 7.83 8.33 -16.73
CA VAL A 213 7.77 6.88 -16.94
C VAL A 213 8.50 6.53 -18.23
N PRO A 214 9.60 5.76 -18.17
CA PRO A 214 10.31 5.32 -19.37
C PRO A 214 9.45 4.37 -20.20
N MET A 215 9.58 4.47 -21.52
CA MET A 215 8.87 3.66 -22.50
C MET A 215 9.85 3.02 -23.51
N PRO A 216 9.79 1.70 -23.71
CA PRO A 216 8.96 0.71 -23.02
C PRO A 216 9.24 0.63 -21.50
N PRO A 217 8.26 0.18 -20.68
CA PRO A 217 8.48 0.00 -19.25
C PRO A 217 9.63 -0.96 -18.96
N THR A 218 10.36 -0.69 -17.88
CA THR A 218 11.54 -1.47 -17.49
C THR A 218 11.16 -2.82 -16.87
N LEU A 219 12.14 -3.71 -16.71
CA LEU A 219 11.94 -4.95 -15.95
C LEU A 219 11.60 -4.68 -14.48
N ALA A 220 12.12 -3.60 -13.90
CA ALA A 220 11.79 -3.19 -12.54
C ALA A 220 10.30 -2.80 -12.45
N ASP A 221 9.79 -2.06 -13.45
CA ASP A 221 8.36 -1.71 -13.54
C ASP A 221 7.48 -2.96 -13.65
N TRP A 222 7.92 -3.93 -14.45
CA TRP A 222 7.21 -5.20 -14.56
C TRP A 222 7.19 -5.94 -13.23
N LEU A 223 8.32 -5.97 -12.51
CA LEU A 223 8.42 -6.65 -11.22
C LEU A 223 7.54 -5.98 -10.16
N SER A 224 7.51 -4.65 -10.10
CA SER A 224 6.68 -3.90 -9.13
C SER A 224 5.19 -4.11 -9.37
N THR A 225 4.76 -4.44 -10.61
CA THR A 225 3.36 -4.83 -10.83
C THR A 225 2.96 -6.16 -10.18
N ARG A 226 3.93 -7.04 -9.92
CA ARG A 226 3.71 -8.38 -9.36
C ARG A 226 3.97 -8.45 -7.86
N ILE A 227 4.75 -7.52 -7.32
CA ILE A 227 5.11 -7.43 -5.92
C ILE A 227 4.43 -6.19 -5.33
N PRO A 228 3.34 -6.34 -4.55
CA PRO A 228 2.68 -5.21 -3.93
C PRO A 228 3.65 -4.39 -3.05
N LEU A 229 3.49 -3.06 -3.01
CA LEU A 229 4.30 -2.13 -2.20
C LEU A 229 5.74 -1.91 -2.69
N LEU A 230 6.06 -2.39 -3.89
CA LEU A 230 7.34 -2.12 -4.56
C LEU A 230 7.20 -1.03 -5.65
N ASP A 231 6.03 -0.38 -5.68
CA ASP A 231 5.60 0.66 -6.63
C ASP A 231 6.05 2.08 -6.23
#